data_AF-A0A974KV86-F1
#
_entry.id   AF-A0A974KV86-F1
#
_cell.length_a   1.000
_cell.length_b   1.000
_cell.length_c   1.000
_cell.angle_alpha   90.00
_cell.angle_beta   90.00
_cell.angle_gamma   90.00
#
_symmetry.space_group_name_H-M   'P 1'
#
loop_
_entity.id
_entity.type
_entity.pdbx_description
1 polymer ?
#
loop_
_entity_poly.entity_id
_entity_poly.type
_entity_poly.pdbx_seq_one_letter_code
_entity_poly.pdbx_strand_id
1 'polypeptide(L)'
;MKELFEKRTMKGFPKKDENLVENSEGYHVFGQNIKYQYEQKVLLDEKYLHRVDPKKPILAYTSSAAEIGIISESFYRSGDNGAFQGLIPKFQEYNYKHILYFLAILSLYFKNMGYTTGMSHINDLNIILPYKNNEIYFEYMEKYIEELEAERIEELEAERIEELEAYLQVTGLSDYKITKKEQESLDKSN
;
A
#
# COMPACT_ATOMS: atom_id res chain seq x y z
N MET A 1 16.44 -18.57 -15.56
CA MET A 1 15.79 -17.27 -15.30
C MET A 1 14.29 -17.49 -15.39
N LYS A 2 13.51 -17.05 -14.39
CA LYS A 2 12.06 -17.28 -14.31
C LYS A 2 11.35 -15.94 -14.39
N GLU A 3 10.38 -15.80 -15.30
CA GLU A 3 9.53 -14.61 -15.35
C GLU A 3 8.56 -14.61 -14.15
N LEU A 4 8.56 -13.51 -13.39
CA LEU A 4 7.79 -13.41 -12.15
C LEU A 4 6.46 -12.68 -12.34
N PHE A 5 6.42 -11.70 -13.24
CA PHE A 5 5.26 -10.83 -13.44
C PHE A 5 4.88 -10.74 -14.93
N GLU A 6 3.59 -10.67 -15.20
CA GLU A 6 3.03 -10.21 -16.47
C GLU A 6 2.79 -8.70 -16.37
N LYS A 7 3.41 -7.91 -17.25
CA LYS A 7 3.11 -6.49 -17.36
C LYS A 7 1.83 -6.28 -18.18
N ARG A 8 0.89 -5.52 -17.63
CA ARG A 8 -0.37 -5.15 -18.29
C ARG A 8 -0.60 -3.65 -18.22
N THR A 9 -0.90 -3.02 -19.36
CA THR A 9 -1.38 -1.64 -19.37
C THR A 9 -2.80 -1.61 -18.78
N MET A 10 -2.97 -0.95 -17.63
CA MET A 10 -4.28 -0.80 -16.98
C MET A 10 -4.92 0.50 -17.49
N LYS A 11 -5.51 0.43 -18.69
CA LYS A 11 -6.20 1.57 -19.28
C LYS A 11 -7.38 1.97 -18.39
N GLY A 12 -7.52 3.28 -18.17
CA GLY A 12 -8.73 3.83 -17.59
C GLY A 12 -9.84 3.97 -18.64
N PHE A 13 -10.95 4.56 -18.23
CA PHE A 13 -12.06 4.85 -19.14
C PHE A 13 -11.90 6.23 -19.80
N PRO A 14 -12.27 6.42 -21.08
CA PRO A 14 -12.19 7.73 -21.71
C PRO A 14 -13.12 8.72 -21.01
N LYS A 15 -12.61 9.91 -20.63
CA LYS A 15 -13.34 10.92 -19.86
C LYS A 15 -14.71 11.30 -20.43
N LYS A 16 -14.82 11.38 -21.75
CA LYS A 16 -16.06 11.70 -22.46
C LYS A 16 -17.14 10.62 -22.33
N ASP A 17 -16.74 9.40 -21.99
CA ASP A 17 -17.60 8.22 -21.89
C ASP A 17 -17.81 7.82 -20.41
N GLU A 18 -17.26 8.57 -19.46
CA GLU A 18 -17.43 8.36 -18.02
C GLU A 18 -18.83 8.80 -17.56
N ASN A 19 -19.47 7.98 -16.72
CA ASN A 19 -20.67 8.37 -15.99
C ASN A 19 -20.27 8.64 -14.54
N LEU A 20 -20.26 9.92 -14.15
CA LEU A 20 -19.85 10.38 -12.81
C LEU A 20 -21.07 10.73 -11.92
N VAL A 21 -22.25 10.24 -12.28
CA VAL A 21 -23.45 10.41 -11.45
C VAL A 21 -23.32 9.53 -10.20
N GLU A 22 -23.59 10.10 -9.03
CA GLU A 22 -23.60 9.36 -7.77
C GLU A 22 -24.59 8.18 -7.85
N ASN A 23 -24.09 6.99 -7.55
CA ASN A 23 -24.84 5.75 -7.62
C ASN A 23 -24.78 5.11 -6.23
N SER A 24 -25.89 5.08 -5.50
CA SER A 24 -25.92 4.47 -4.15
C SER A 24 -25.59 2.97 -4.12
N GLU A 25 -25.66 2.28 -5.27
CA GLU A 25 -25.30 0.87 -5.44
C GLU A 25 -23.93 0.67 -6.10
N GLY A 26 -23.19 1.76 -6.38
CA GLY A 26 -21.86 1.68 -6.99
C GLY A 26 -20.76 1.25 -6.01
N TYR A 27 -19.51 1.38 -6.43
CA TYR A 27 -18.35 1.02 -5.62
C TYR A 27 -17.67 2.26 -5.04
N HIS A 28 -17.06 2.09 -3.86
CA HIS A 28 -16.08 3.04 -3.36
C HIS A 28 -14.86 3.02 -4.27
N VAL A 29 -14.44 4.20 -4.69
CA VAL A 29 -13.33 4.35 -5.62
C VAL A 29 -12.21 5.11 -4.96
N PHE A 30 -11.01 4.58 -5.10
CA PHE A 30 -9.82 5.23 -4.62
C PHE A 30 -9.17 6.07 -5.72
N GLY A 31 -8.83 7.32 -5.37
CA GLY A 31 -8.22 8.29 -6.26
C GLY A 31 -6.80 7.95 -6.74
N GLN A 32 -6.37 8.63 -7.81
CA GLN A 32 -5.24 8.32 -8.71
C GLN A 32 -3.81 8.27 -8.11
N ASN A 33 -3.59 8.44 -6.80
CA ASN A 33 -2.23 8.43 -6.26
C ASN A 33 -1.86 7.03 -5.76
N ILE A 34 -0.88 6.38 -6.42
CA ILE A 34 -0.38 5.05 -6.02
C ILE A 34 0.06 5.01 -4.54
N LYS A 35 0.51 6.15 -3.98
CA LYS A 35 0.87 6.29 -2.56
C LYS A 35 -0.31 6.66 -1.65
N TYR A 36 -1.36 7.29 -2.19
CA TYR A 36 -2.50 7.78 -1.41
C TYR A 36 -3.82 7.44 -2.09
N GLN A 37 -4.45 6.38 -1.59
CA GLN A 37 -5.79 5.96 -1.98
C GLN A 37 -6.79 6.68 -1.06
N TYR A 38 -7.61 7.60 -1.59
CA TYR A 38 -8.68 8.28 -0.83
C TYR A 38 -10.03 7.72 -1.22
N GLU A 39 -10.86 7.35 -0.24
CA GLU A 39 -12.25 6.96 -0.48
C GLU A 39 -13.02 8.09 -1.14
N GLN A 40 -13.55 7.86 -2.33
CA GLN A 40 -14.53 8.72 -2.96
C GLN A 40 -15.94 8.15 -2.76
N LYS A 41 -16.92 9.04 -2.60
CA LYS A 41 -18.33 8.67 -2.55
C LYS A 41 -18.70 7.89 -3.80
N VAL A 42 -19.72 7.07 -3.65
CA VAL A 42 -20.13 6.02 -4.57
C VAL A 42 -20.53 6.61 -5.93
N LEU A 43 -19.58 6.64 -6.86
CA LEU A 43 -19.72 7.37 -8.13
C LEU A 43 -19.68 6.45 -9.35
N LEU A 44 -19.36 5.16 -9.20
CA LEU A 44 -18.92 4.33 -10.33
C LEU A 44 -19.59 2.94 -10.40
N ASP A 45 -20.01 2.61 -11.63
CA ASP A 45 -20.54 1.33 -12.10
C ASP A 45 -19.42 0.26 -12.17
N GLU A 46 -19.71 -1.00 -11.82
CA GLU A 46 -18.74 -2.10 -11.81
C GLU A 46 -18.00 -2.30 -13.13
N LYS A 47 -18.63 -1.96 -14.26
CA LYS A 47 -18.01 -2.15 -15.57
C LYS A 47 -16.73 -1.32 -15.75
N TYR A 48 -16.52 -0.29 -14.93
CA TYR A 48 -15.33 0.55 -14.95
C TYR A 48 -14.24 0.10 -13.96
N LEU A 49 -14.52 -0.91 -13.13
CA LEU A 49 -13.68 -1.31 -12.03
C LEU A 49 -12.61 -2.33 -12.46
N HIS A 50 -11.35 -2.02 -12.19
CA HIS A 50 -10.28 -3.02 -12.20
C HIS A 50 -10.37 -3.84 -10.92
N ARG A 51 -10.85 -5.08 -11.04
CA ARG A 51 -11.02 -5.97 -9.89
C ARG A 51 -9.68 -6.51 -9.43
N VAL A 52 -9.43 -6.39 -8.12
CA VAL A 52 -8.27 -6.93 -7.43
C VAL A 52 -8.76 -7.69 -6.20
N ASP A 53 -8.29 -8.91 -6.00
CA ASP A 53 -8.52 -9.67 -4.78
C ASP A 53 -7.56 -9.16 -3.68
N PRO A 54 -8.07 -8.68 -2.52
CA PRO A 54 -7.24 -8.19 -1.43
C PRO A 54 -6.23 -9.21 -0.87
N LYS A 55 -6.51 -10.50 -1.03
CA LYS A 55 -5.57 -11.57 -0.63
C LYS A 55 -4.47 -11.80 -1.66
N LYS A 56 -4.64 -11.28 -2.87
CA LYS A 56 -3.75 -11.46 -4.03
C LYS A 56 -3.41 -10.09 -4.64
N PRO A 57 -2.77 -9.19 -3.87
CA PRO A 57 -2.46 -7.85 -4.35
C PRO A 57 -1.52 -7.87 -5.55
N ILE A 58 -1.52 -6.78 -6.32
CA ILE A 58 -0.62 -6.60 -7.46
C ILE A 58 0.33 -5.44 -7.20
N LEU A 59 1.42 -5.37 -7.95
CA LEU A 59 2.19 -4.15 -8.06
C LEU A 59 1.66 -3.32 -9.23
N ALA A 60 1.75 -2.01 -9.12
CA ALA A 60 1.49 -1.12 -10.23
C ALA A 60 2.44 0.06 -10.20
N TYR A 61 2.72 0.62 -11.37
CA TYR A 61 3.57 1.78 -11.51
C TYR A 61 3.08 2.74 -12.58
N THR A 62 3.47 4.01 -12.42
CA THR A 62 3.26 5.03 -13.45
C THR A 62 4.54 5.24 -14.24
N SER A 63 4.46 5.08 -15.57
CA SER A 63 5.62 5.28 -16.44
C SER A 63 6.11 6.74 -16.45
N SER A 64 5.23 7.69 -16.14
CA SER A 64 5.54 9.12 -16.11
C SER A 64 6.09 9.62 -14.78
N ALA A 65 5.76 9.03 -13.63
CA ALA A 65 6.28 9.53 -12.35
C ALA A 65 7.40 8.66 -11.78
N ALA A 66 7.69 7.51 -12.41
CA ALA A 66 8.61 6.51 -11.87
C ALA A 66 8.23 6.10 -10.44
N GLU A 67 6.93 6.04 -10.16
CA GLU A 67 6.39 5.61 -8.87
C GLU A 67 5.80 4.22 -9.00
N ILE A 68 6.14 3.35 -8.06
CA ILE A 68 5.62 1.98 -7.92
C ILE A 68 4.96 1.83 -6.54
N GLY A 69 3.92 1.00 -6.46
CA GLY A 69 3.22 0.69 -5.22
C GLY A 69 2.38 -0.57 -5.33
N ILE A 70 1.72 -0.91 -4.21
CA ILE A 70 0.85 -2.08 -4.09
C ILE A 70 -0.59 -1.63 -4.31
N ILE A 71 -1.34 -2.44 -5.04
CA ILE A 71 -2.79 -2.35 -5.12
C ILE A 71 -3.35 -3.63 -4.51
N SER A 72 -4.03 -3.47 -3.37
CA SER A 72 -4.75 -4.54 -2.67
C SER A 72 -6.27 -4.40 -2.79
N GLU A 73 -6.75 -3.38 -3.51
CA GLU A 73 -8.17 -3.09 -3.59
C GLU A 73 -8.57 -2.81 -5.03
N SER A 74 -9.82 -3.11 -5.33
CA SER A 74 -10.35 -2.83 -6.67
C SER A 74 -10.37 -1.32 -6.88
N PHE A 75 -9.97 -0.86 -8.06
CA PHE A 75 -9.76 0.55 -8.33
C PHE A 75 -10.28 0.96 -9.70
N TYR A 76 -10.58 2.25 -9.82
CA TYR A 76 -10.98 2.86 -11.08
C TYR A 76 -9.92 3.86 -11.53
N ARG A 77 -9.83 4.05 -12.85
CA ARG A 77 -8.97 5.08 -13.42
C ARG A 77 -9.71 5.85 -14.50
N SER A 78 -9.71 7.17 -14.35
CA SER A 78 -10.17 8.10 -15.38
C SER A 78 -9.07 8.35 -16.42
N GLY A 79 -9.46 8.46 -17.68
CA GLY A 79 -8.57 8.62 -18.83
C GLY A 79 -7.97 7.31 -19.31
N ASP A 80 -7.97 7.10 -20.62
CA ASP A 80 -7.54 5.88 -21.31
C ASP A 80 -6.05 5.91 -21.72
N ASN A 81 -5.26 6.83 -21.15
CA ASN A 81 -3.84 6.95 -21.47
C ASN A 81 -3.05 5.68 -21.08
N GLY A 82 -1.97 5.35 -21.79
CA GLY A 82 -1.22 4.10 -21.53
C GLY A 82 -0.26 4.15 -20.33
N ALA A 83 -0.32 5.18 -19.49
CA ALA A 83 0.76 5.48 -18.53
C ALA A 83 0.77 4.58 -17.27
N PHE A 84 -0.35 3.95 -16.96
CA PHE A 84 -0.47 3.09 -15.78
C PHE A 84 -0.26 1.62 -16.14
N GLN A 85 0.67 0.98 -15.44
CA GLN A 85 1.13 -0.36 -15.73
C GLN A 85 0.98 -1.24 -14.49
N GLY A 86 0.25 -2.34 -14.60
CA GLY A 86 0.17 -3.38 -13.58
C GLY A 86 1.24 -4.45 -13.81
N LEU A 87 1.82 -4.96 -12.74
CA LEU A 87 2.70 -6.13 -12.71
C LEU A 87 1.95 -7.24 -11.99
N ILE A 88 1.39 -8.17 -12.76
CA ILE A 88 0.54 -9.25 -12.27
C ILE A 88 1.40 -10.47 -11.96
N PRO A 89 1.42 -10.99 -10.71
CA PRO A 89 2.17 -12.19 -10.37
C PRO A 89 1.83 -13.39 -11.26
N LYS A 90 2.86 -14.09 -11.76
CA LYS A 90 2.71 -15.37 -12.49
C LYS A 90 2.73 -16.59 -11.56
N PHE A 91 2.99 -16.38 -10.27
CA PHE A 91 2.93 -17.41 -9.24
C PHE A 91 1.54 -17.42 -8.57
N GLN A 92 1.02 -18.61 -8.27
CA GLN A 92 -0.34 -18.77 -7.75
C GLN A 92 -0.42 -18.50 -6.24
N GLU A 93 0.50 -19.07 -5.48
CA GLU A 93 0.55 -18.89 -4.03
C GLU A 93 1.41 -17.70 -3.64
N TYR A 94 0.75 -16.70 -3.08
CA TYR A 94 1.32 -15.48 -2.54
C TYR A 94 0.28 -14.70 -1.73
N ASN A 95 0.74 -13.64 -1.05
CA ASN A 95 -0.05 -12.75 -0.22
C ASN A 95 0.59 -11.34 -0.19
N TYR A 96 0.10 -10.47 0.68
CA TYR A 96 0.60 -9.11 0.84
C TYR A 96 2.09 -9.01 1.17
N LYS A 97 2.59 -9.78 2.14
CA LYS A 97 4.00 -9.73 2.58
C LYS A 97 4.96 -10.09 1.45
N HIS A 98 4.59 -11.08 0.63
CA HIS A 98 5.35 -11.40 -0.58
C HIS A 98 5.45 -10.22 -1.54
N ILE A 99 4.31 -9.56 -1.82
CA ILE A 99 4.26 -8.41 -2.72
C ILE A 99 4.98 -7.19 -2.13
N LEU A 100 4.93 -7.00 -0.81
CA LEU A 100 5.69 -5.98 -0.09
C LEU A 100 7.21 -6.21 -0.21
N TYR A 101 7.65 -7.46 -0.12
CA TYR A 101 9.07 -7.80 -0.33
C TYR A 101 9.52 -7.44 -1.76
N PHE A 102 8.72 -7.78 -2.77
CA PHE A 102 8.99 -7.37 -4.16
C PHE A 102 8.97 -5.85 -4.34
N LEU A 103 8.02 -5.15 -3.70
CA LEU A 103 7.97 -3.69 -3.72
C LEU A 103 9.26 -3.10 -3.16
N ALA A 104 9.77 -3.60 -2.03
CA ALA A 104 10.97 -3.08 -1.39
C ALA A 104 12.18 -3.15 -2.34
N ILE A 105 12.37 -4.30 -3.01
CA ILE A 105 13.43 -4.48 -4.00
C ILE A 105 13.22 -3.53 -5.19
N LEU A 106 12.03 -3.52 -5.78
CA LEU A 106 11.76 -2.75 -6.99
C LEU A 106 11.80 -1.24 -6.73
N SER A 107 11.37 -0.78 -5.56
CA SER A 107 11.41 0.64 -5.19
C SER A 107 12.82 1.22 -5.26
N LEU A 108 13.85 0.42 -4.95
CA LEU A 108 15.25 0.82 -5.09
C LEU A 108 15.62 1.03 -6.57
N TYR A 109 15.16 0.16 -7.47
CA TYR A 109 15.38 0.33 -8.91
C TYR A 109 14.63 1.56 -9.45
N PHE A 110 13.36 1.74 -9.07
CA PHE A 110 12.56 2.88 -9.51
C PHE A 110 13.17 4.22 -9.07
N LYS A 111 13.73 4.29 -7.86
CA LYS A 111 14.48 5.46 -7.38
C LYS A 111 15.69 5.81 -8.26
N ASN A 112 16.35 4.79 -8.83
CA ASN A 112 17.58 4.95 -9.60
C ASN A 112 17.35 5.16 -11.11
N MET A 113 16.19 4.79 -11.68
CA MET A 113 15.97 4.75 -13.13
C MET A 113 15.63 6.10 -13.79
N GLY A 114 15.18 7.11 -13.04
CA GLY A 114 14.87 8.44 -13.58
C GLY A 114 13.74 8.47 -14.64
N TYR A 115 13.30 9.67 -15.02
CA TYR A 115 12.06 9.94 -15.78
C TYR A 115 12.11 9.54 -17.27
N THR A 116 13.26 9.59 -17.95
CA THR A 116 13.28 9.80 -19.40
C THR A 116 13.37 8.55 -20.29
N THR A 117 13.92 7.44 -19.80
CA THR A 117 14.09 6.21 -20.61
C THR A 117 14.03 4.90 -19.82
N GLY A 118 14.07 4.93 -18.48
CA GLY A 118 14.18 3.70 -17.69
C GLY A 118 12.92 2.81 -17.72
N MET A 119 11.72 3.39 -17.70
CA MET A 119 10.49 2.62 -17.47
C MET A 119 10.03 1.74 -18.64
N SER A 120 10.53 1.97 -19.85
CA SER A 120 10.31 1.07 -20.99
C SER A 120 11.01 -0.28 -20.80
N HIS A 121 12.11 -0.30 -20.04
CA HIS A 121 12.97 -1.46 -19.81
C HIS A 121 12.65 -2.21 -18.51
N ILE A 122 11.50 -1.93 -17.87
CA ILE A 122 11.10 -2.62 -16.64
C ILE A 122 11.10 -4.15 -16.78
N ASN A 123 10.76 -4.64 -17.98
CA ASN A 123 10.70 -6.06 -18.28
C ASN A 123 12.10 -6.71 -18.32
N ASP A 124 13.14 -5.91 -18.49
CA ASP A 124 14.54 -6.35 -18.55
C ASP A 124 15.18 -6.40 -17.15
N LEU A 125 14.45 -5.95 -16.11
CA LEU A 125 14.94 -5.98 -14.73
C LEU A 125 15.09 -7.41 -14.22
N ASN A 126 16.30 -7.70 -13.75
CA ASN A 126 16.62 -8.94 -13.07
C ASN A 126 16.81 -8.66 -11.58
N ILE A 127 16.09 -9.40 -10.74
CA ILE A 127 16.19 -9.30 -9.29
C ILE A 127 16.71 -10.61 -8.70
N ILE A 128 17.49 -10.50 -7.62
CA ILE A 128 17.94 -11.64 -6.84
C ILE A 128 16.93 -11.84 -5.70
N LEU A 129 16.52 -13.08 -5.50
CA LEU A 129 15.55 -13.46 -4.46
C LEU A 129 16.16 -14.51 -3.54
N PRO A 130 15.64 -14.68 -2.32
CA PRO A 130 15.93 -15.84 -1.50
C PRO A 130 15.42 -17.11 -2.19
N TYR A 131 16.24 -18.17 -2.17
CA TYR A 131 15.92 -19.48 -2.76
C TYR A 131 16.22 -20.60 -1.76
N LYS A 132 15.39 -21.63 -1.77
CA LYS A 132 15.58 -22.88 -1.03
C LYS A 132 15.03 -24.03 -1.86
N ASN A 133 15.77 -25.14 -1.95
CA ASN A 133 15.37 -26.32 -2.72
C ASN A 133 14.99 -26.01 -4.19
N ASN A 134 15.74 -25.13 -4.85
CA ASN A 134 15.49 -24.64 -6.22
C ASN A 134 14.17 -23.89 -6.44
N GLU A 135 13.50 -23.46 -5.37
CA GLU A 135 12.29 -22.65 -5.42
C GLU A 135 12.48 -21.33 -4.68
N ILE A 136 11.65 -20.33 -5.03
CA ILE A 136 11.64 -19.04 -4.34
C ILE A 136 11.23 -19.29 -2.89
N TYR A 137 12.01 -18.77 -1.95
CA TYR A 137 11.79 -19.03 -0.53
C TYR A 137 10.78 -18.04 0.06
N PHE A 138 9.50 -18.23 -0.26
CA PHE A 138 8.38 -17.38 0.16
C PHE A 138 8.23 -17.30 1.69
N GLU A 139 8.30 -18.42 2.41
CA GLU A 139 8.25 -18.44 3.89
C GLU A 139 9.34 -17.57 4.53
N TYR A 140 10.54 -17.49 3.93
CA TYR A 140 11.59 -16.59 4.40
C TYR A 140 11.18 -15.12 4.23
N MET A 141 10.59 -14.76 3.09
CA MET A 141 10.13 -13.38 2.87
C MET A 141 9.07 -12.97 3.90
N GLU A 142 8.14 -13.87 4.25
CA GLU A 142 7.13 -13.61 5.28
C GLU A 142 7.76 -13.38 6.65
N LYS A 143 8.61 -14.32 7.11
CA LYS A 143 9.28 -14.20 8.41
C LYS A 143 10.15 -12.96 8.50
N TYR A 144 10.87 -12.64 7.43
CA TYR A 144 11.71 -11.44 7.38
C TYR A 144 10.88 -10.16 7.53
N ILE A 145 9.72 -10.08 6.88
CA ILE A 145 8.81 -8.94 7.05
C ILE A 145 8.24 -8.89 8.47
N GLU A 146 7.83 -10.04 9.04
CA GLU A 146 7.30 -10.13 10.41
C GLU A 146 8.32 -9.69 11.47
N GLU A 147 9.57 -10.10 11.33
CA GLU A 147 10.67 -9.69 12.20
C GLU A 147 10.88 -8.17 12.14
N LEU A 148 10.93 -7.58 10.94
CA LEU A 148 11.06 -6.13 10.77
C LEU A 148 9.85 -5.35 11.32
N GLU A 149 8.63 -5.87 11.13
CA GLU A 149 7.41 -5.26 11.67
C GLU A 149 7.43 -5.28 13.20
N ALA A 150 7.86 -6.38 13.82
CA ALA A 150 7.97 -6.51 15.26
C ALA A 150 9.02 -5.55 15.85
N GLU A 151 10.21 -5.48 15.24
CA GLU A 151 11.26 -4.53 15.64
C GLU A 151 10.77 -3.08 15.57
N ARG A 152 10.05 -2.71 14.50
CA ARG A 152 9.54 -1.34 14.34
C ARG A 152 8.44 -0.99 15.35
N ILE A 153 7.60 -1.96 15.73
CA ILE A 153 6.58 -1.75 16.75
C ILE A 153 7.24 -1.51 18.11
N GLU A 154 8.24 -2.31 18.48
CA GLU A 154 8.96 -2.15 19.75
C GLU A 154 9.66 -0.79 19.85
N GLU A 155 10.31 -0.33 18.78
CA GLU A 155 10.93 0.99 18.70
C GLU A 155 9.90 2.13 18.89
N LEU A 156 8.75 2.06 18.19
CA LEU A 156 7.70 3.06 18.29
C LEU A 156 7.03 3.10 19.67
N GLU A 157 6.88 1.94 20.31
CA GLU A 157 6.35 1.86 21.68
C GLU A 157 7.31 2.52 22.67
N ALA A 158 8.62 2.27 22.54
CA ALA A 158 9.63 2.90 23.37
C ALA A 158 9.66 4.43 23.20
N GLU A 159 9.67 4.93 21.95
CA GLU A 159 9.60 6.36 21.64
C GLU A 159 8.36 7.02 22.26
N ARG A 160 7.21 6.35 22.18
CA ARG A 160 5.94 6.88 22.70
C ARG A 160 5.87 6.87 24.22
N ILE A 161 6.47 5.88 24.88
CA ILE A 161 6.60 5.86 26.34
C ILE A 161 7.48 7.03 26.79
N GLU A 162 8.64 7.24 26.16
CA GLU A 162 9.54 8.35 26.51
C GLU A 162 8.87 9.72 26.31
N GLU A 163 8.17 9.92 25.19
CA GLU A 163 7.43 11.16 24.91
C GLU A 163 6.34 11.41 25.97
N LEU A 164 5.57 10.36 26.33
CA LEU A 164 4.54 10.45 27.35
C LEU A 164 5.13 10.74 28.73
N GLU A 165 6.24 10.10 29.10
CA GLU A 165 6.93 10.34 30.37
C GLU A 165 7.44 11.78 30.46
N ALA A 166 8.09 12.29 29.41
CA ALA A 166 8.55 13.67 29.35
C ALA A 166 7.38 14.67 29.45
N TYR A 167 6.27 14.41 28.75
CA TYR A 167 5.06 15.24 28.83
C TYR A 167 4.47 15.26 30.24
N LEU A 168 4.32 14.08 30.86
CA LEU A 168 3.82 13.96 32.24
C LEU A 168 4.75 14.66 33.23
N GLN A 169 6.07 14.59 33.04
CA GLN A 169 7.03 15.28 33.88
C GLN A 169 6.91 16.81 33.78
N VAL A 170 6.86 17.36 32.55
CA VAL A 170 6.78 18.82 32.34
C VAL A 170 5.43 19.39 32.80
N THR A 171 4.35 18.62 32.69
CA THR A 171 3.02 19.03 33.15
C THR A 171 2.80 18.83 34.65
N GLY A 172 3.76 18.22 35.36
CA GLY A 172 3.61 17.86 36.77
C GLY A 172 2.53 16.79 37.00
N LEU A 173 2.25 15.99 35.97
CA LEU A 173 1.27 14.90 36.00
C LEU A 173 1.92 13.52 36.23
N SER A 174 3.24 13.44 36.39
CA SER A 174 4.00 12.19 36.55
C SER A 174 3.53 11.30 37.73
N ASP A 175 3.00 11.90 38.79
CA ASP A 175 2.48 11.23 39.98
C ASP A 175 1.04 11.65 40.34
N TYR A 176 0.34 12.26 39.38
CA TYR A 176 -1.00 12.81 39.61
C TYR A 176 -2.01 11.72 39.93
N LYS A 177 -2.72 11.91 41.05
CA LYS A 177 -3.85 11.07 41.47
C LYS A 177 -5.12 11.87 41.28
N ILE A 178 -6.09 11.28 40.58
CA ILE A 178 -7.45 11.83 40.48
C ILE A 178 -7.95 12.18 41.89
N THR A 179 -8.31 13.44 42.07
CA THR A 179 -8.91 13.91 43.31
C THR A 179 -10.37 13.48 43.39
N LYS A 180 -10.92 13.41 44.60
CA LYS A 180 -12.35 13.10 44.79
C LYS A 180 -13.27 14.00 43.97
N LYS A 181 -12.92 15.28 43.82
CA LYS A 181 -13.72 16.25 43.07
C LYS A 181 -13.72 15.96 41.57
N GLU A 182 -12.58 15.56 41.01
CA GLU A 182 -12.48 15.18 39.60
C GLU A 182 -13.22 13.86 39.34
N GLN A 183 -13.15 12.91 40.28
CA GLN A 183 -13.95 11.69 40.22
C GLN A 183 -15.45 12.00 40.21
N GLU A 184 -15.93 12.85 41.13
CA GLU A 184 -17.34 13.28 41.18
C GLU A 184 -17.79 14.03 39.91
N SER A 185 -16.89 14.74 39.23
CA SER A 185 -17.17 15.39 37.95
C SER A 185 -17.27 14.39 36.80
N LEU A 186 -16.40 13.37 36.76
CA LEU A 186 -16.47 12.27 35.78
C LEU A 186 -17.74 11.45 35.93
N ASP A 187 -18.12 11.13 37.17
CA ASP A 187 -19.30 10.31 37.46
C ASP A 187 -20.63 11.02 37.10
N LYS A 188 -20.63 12.36 37.03
CA LYS A 188 -21.79 13.17 36.61
C LYS A 188 -21.90 13.36 35.09
N SER A 189 -20.87 13.00 34.34
CA SER A 189 -20.85 13.11 32.87
C SER A 189 -21.24 11.81 32.14
N ASN A 190 -21.53 10.74 32.89
CA ASN A 190 -22.18 9.51 32.41
C ASN A 190 -23.66 9.50 32.78
#